data_AF-A0A5J9TK40-F1
#
_entry.id   AF-A0A5J9TK40-F1
#
_cell.length_a   1.000
_cell.length_b   1.000
_cell.length_c   1.000
_cell.angle_alpha   90.00
_cell.angle_beta   90.00
_cell.angle_gamma   90.00
#
_symmetry.space_group_name_H-M   'P 1'
#
loop_
_entity.id
_entity.type
_entity.pdbx_description
1 polymer ?
#
loop_
_entity_poly.entity_id
_entity_poly.type
_entity_poly.pdbx_seq_one_letter_code
_entity_poly.pdbx_strand_id
1 'polypeptide(L)'
;MGSDTEAEKKRAPVALAPIAKPLAGKKLCKRTLKLVRRASDVKCLKRGVKEVVKSIRRGNKGLCVIAGNISPIDVITHVPILCEEANIPYVYVPSKEDLATAGTTKRPTCCVLVLTKPAKGELEEEVKEKLKTDYDQVLTEVAEVTSSMF
;
A
#
# COMPACT_ATOMS: atom_id res chain seq x y z
N MET A 1 6.34 31.33 -17.32
CA MET A 1 7.18 30.10 -17.38
C MET A 1 7.34 29.61 -15.96
N GLY A 2 6.92 28.37 -15.71
CA GLY A 2 6.62 27.83 -14.39
C GLY A 2 7.85 27.64 -13.51
N SER A 3 7.78 28.18 -12.30
CA SER A 3 8.68 27.86 -11.20
C SER A 3 8.25 26.53 -10.58
N ASP A 4 8.78 25.44 -11.09
CA ASP A 4 8.83 24.15 -10.39
C ASP A 4 9.85 24.27 -9.25
N THR A 5 9.44 24.88 -8.14
CA THR A 5 10.23 24.85 -6.91
C THR A 5 10.10 23.46 -6.30
N GLU A 6 11.11 22.64 -6.54
CA GLU A 6 11.36 21.38 -5.87
C GLU A 6 11.27 21.58 -4.34
N ALA A 7 10.13 21.23 -3.75
CA ALA A 7 10.00 21.11 -2.31
C ALA A 7 10.76 19.84 -1.87
N GLU A 8 12.07 19.97 -1.78
CA GLU A 8 12.97 19.02 -1.16
C GLU A 8 12.71 19.02 0.36
N LYS A 9 11.61 18.39 0.79
CA LYS A 9 11.46 17.98 2.18
C LYS A 9 12.53 16.93 2.45
N LYS A 10 13.67 17.37 3.00
CA LYS A 10 14.62 16.53 3.75
C LYS A 10 13.83 15.72 4.78
N ARG A 11 13.42 14.51 4.42
CA ARG A 11 12.80 13.57 5.35
C ARG A 11 13.93 13.06 6.23
N ALA A 12 13.79 13.28 7.54
CA ALA A 12 14.68 12.74 8.58
C ALA A 12 14.98 11.25 8.30
N PRO A 13 16.15 10.72 8.71
CA PRO A 13 16.46 9.31 8.52
C PRO A 13 15.35 8.47 9.15
N VAL A 14 14.48 7.93 8.30
CA VAL A 14 13.36 7.14 8.75
C VAL A 14 13.97 5.81 9.14
N ALA A 15 13.89 5.45 10.42
CA ALA A 15 14.28 4.14 10.90
C ALA A 15 13.39 3.08 10.22
N LEU A 16 13.87 2.57 9.09
CA LEU A 16 13.25 1.51 8.33
C LEU A 16 13.50 0.21 9.06
N ALA A 17 12.44 -0.56 9.26
CA ALA A 17 12.53 -1.90 9.79
C ALA A 17 13.39 -2.76 8.84
N PRO A 18 14.29 -3.62 9.36
CA PRO A 18 15.10 -4.51 8.52
C PRO A 18 14.29 -5.41 7.59
N ILE A 19 13.03 -5.67 7.94
CA ILE A 19 12.08 -6.47 7.17
C ILE A 19 11.43 -5.73 6.00
N ALA A 20 11.71 -4.43 5.81
CA ALA A 20 11.05 -3.61 4.80
C ALA A 20 11.57 -3.89 3.37
N LYS A 21 11.41 -5.14 2.92
CA LYS A 21 11.77 -5.64 1.59
C LYS A 21 10.56 -6.37 1.00
N PRO A 22 10.11 -6.03 -0.22
CA PRO A 22 10.62 -5.01 -1.14
C PRO A 22 10.22 -3.57 -0.77
N LEU A 23 11.17 -2.64 -0.81
CA LEU A 23 10.92 -1.21 -0.55
C LEU A 23 10.54 -0.48 -1.83
N ALA A 24 9.42 0.24 -1.81
CA ALA A 24 8.97 1.10 -2.89
C ALA A 24 9.97 2.24 -3.13
N GLY A 25 10.54 2.29 -4.34
CA GLY A 25 11.31 3.44 -4.80
C GLY A 25 10.44 4.72 -4.86
N LYS A 26 11.08 5.88 -5.06
CA LYS A 26 10.38 7.19 -5.07
C LYS A 26 9.21 7.25 -6.06
N LYS A 27 9.35 6.63 -7.23
CA LYS A 27 8.31 6.60 -8.28
C LYS A 27 7.14 5.69 -7.88
N LEU A 28 7.43 4.45 -7.51
CA LEU A 28 6.46 3.45 -7.08
C LEU A 28 5.67 3.93 -5.86
N CYS A 29 6.36 4.47 -4.85
CA CYS A 29 5.74 5.02 -3.64
C CYS A 29 4.68 6.09 -3.95
N LYS A 30 4.98 7.05 -4.85
CA LYS A 30 4.02 8.07 -5.28
C LYS A 30 2.80 7.45 -5.99
N ARG A 31 3.01 6.44 -6.83
CA ARG A 31 1.94 5.73 -7.54
C ARG A 31 1.06 4.93 -6.57
N THR A 32 1.67 4.15 -5.68
CA THR A 32 0.97 3.37 -4.65
C THR A 32 0.15 4.27 -3.72
N LEU A 33 0.68 5.41 -3.28
CA LEU A 33 -0.06 6.35 -2.43
C LEU A 33 -1.26 6.99 -3.18
N LYS A 34 -1.13 7.28 -4.47
CA LYS A 34 -2.25 7.75 -5.31
C LYS A 34 -3.34 6.68 -5.43
N LEU A 35 -2.94 5.42 -5.67
CA LEU A 35 -3.85 4.27 -5.74
C LEU A 35 -4.59 4.09 -4.41
N VAL A 36 -3.87 4.10 -3.28
CA VAL A 36 -4.45 4.00 -1.92
C VAL A 36 -5.47 5.13 -1.70
N ARG A 37 -5.17 6.36 -2.13
CA ARG A 37 -6.10 7.48 -2.03
C ARG A 37 -7.38 7.27 -2.83
N ARG A 38 -7.26 6.87 -4.11
CA ARG A 38 -8.43 6.54 -4.95
C ARG A 38 -9.25 5.40 -4.33
N ALA A 39 -8.58 4.34 -3.87
CA ALA A 39 -9.22 3.20 -3.22
C ALA A 39 -9.90 3.57 -1.87
N SER A 40 -9.38 4.59 -1.17
CA SER A 40 -9.99 5.16 0.03
C SER A 40 -11.32 5.85 -0.30
N ASP A 41 -11.35 6.66 -1.36
CA ASP A 41 -12.53 7.40 -1.81
C ASP A 41 -13.68 6.45 -2.19
N VAL A 42 -13.35 5.33 -2.85
CA VAL A 42 -14.32 4.28 -3.23
C VAL A 42 -14.57 3.24 -2.14
N LYS A 43 -14.06 3.42 -0.92
CA LYS A 43 -14.21 2.51 0.22
C LYS A 43 -13.77 1.05 -0.05
N CYS A 44 -12.87 0.83 -1.01
CA CYS A 44 -12.32 -0.49 -1.38
C CYS A 44 -11.04 -0.84 -0.61
N LEU A 45 -10.88 -0.25 0.57
CA LEU A 45 -9.63 -0.24 1.30
C LEU A 45 -9.84 -0.75 2.74
N LYS A 46 -9.08 -1.77 3.12
CA LYS A 46 -9.05 -2.32 4.49
C LYS A 46 -7.81 -1.80 5.21
N ARG A 47 -8.01 -1.30 6.42
CA ARG A 47 -7.00 -0.51 7.14
C ARG A 47 -6.64 -1.19 8.44
N GLY A 48 -5.34 -1.31 8.68
CA GLY A 48 -4.81 -1.87 9.92
C GLY A 48 -4.73 -3.39 9.91
N VAL A 49 -3.83 -3.90 10.74
CA VAL A 49 -3.43 -5.31 10.79
C VAL A 49 -4.63 -6.24 10.98
N LYS A 50 -5.53 -5.92 11.93
CA LYS A 50 -6.71 -6.73 12.21
C LYS A 50 -7.66 -6.87 11.02
N GLU A 51 -7.88 -5.79 10.26
CA GLU A 51 -8.75 -5.85 9.08
C GLU A 51 -8.09 -6.55 7.90
N VAL A 52 -6.80 -6.29 7.67
CA VAL A 52 -6.02 -6.94 6.61
C VAL A 52 -6.00 -8.45 6.84
N VAL A 53 -5.62 -8.92 8.02
CA VAL A 53 -5.60 -10.35 8.37
C VAL A 53 -6.99 -10.98 8.22
N LYS A 54 -8.05 -10.30 8.68
CA LYS A 54 -9.42 -10.79 8.52
C LYS A 54 -9.84 -10.90 7.05
N SER A 55 -9.39 -9.98 6.21
CA SER A 55 -9.69 -9.97 4.77
C SER A 55 -8.95 -11.07 4.03
N ILE A 56 -7.66 -11.27 4.33
CA ILE A 56 -6.84 -12.35 3.78
C ILE A 56 -7.45 -13.72 4.14
N ARG A 57 -7.81 -13.91 5.42
CA ARG A 57 -8.48 -15.14 5.89
C ARG A 57 -9.85 -15.41 5.25
N ARG A 58 -10.52 -14.38 4.72
CA ARG A 58 -11.77 -14.52 3.96
C ARG A 58 -11.55 -14.85 2.48
N GLY A 59 -10.30 -14.96 2.03
CA GLY A 59 -9.96 -15.22 0.63
C GLY A 59 -10.01 -13.97 -0.26
N ASN A 60 -10.10 -12.77 0.32
CA ASN A 60 -10.06 -11.54 -0.47
C ASN A 60 -8.63 -11.28 -0.95
N LYS A 61 -8.47 -11.16 -2.27
CA LYS A 61 -7.20 -10.81 -2.91
C LYS A 61 -7.10 -9.32 -3.17
N GLY A 62 -5.87 -8.84 -3.36
CA GLY A 62 -5.59 -7.43 -3.56
C GLY A 62 -4.09 -7.13 -3.52
N LEU A 63 -3.74 -5.89 -3.20
CA LEU A 63 -2.37 -5.44 -2.99
C LEU A 63 -2.23 -5.00 -1.53
N CYS A 64 -1.26 -5.57 -0.82
CA CYS A 64 -0.94 -5.15 0.54
C CYS A 64 0.15 -4.07 0.53
N VAL A 65 -0.09 -2.96 1.20
CA VAL A 65 0.86 -1.86 1.36
C VAL A 65 1.22 -1.78 2.84
N ILE A 66 2.49 -1.94 3.15
CA ILE A 66 3.00 -2.00 4.52
C ILE A 66 3.92 -0.80 4.74
N ALA A 67 3.86 -0.15 5.89
CA ALA A 67 4.83 0.90 6.19
C ALA A 67 6.14 0.31 6.75
N GLY A 68 7.27 0.84 6.31
CA GLY A 68 8.60 0.39 6.74
C GLY A 68 9.04 0.98 8.09
N ASN A 69 8.42 2.05 8.57
CA ASN A 69 8.88 2.80 9.76
C ASN A 69 8.06 2.50 11.02
N ILE A 70 7.74 1.23 11.20
CA ILE A 70 6.81 0.80 12.24
C ILE A 70 7.59 0.24 13.41
N SER A 71 7.21 0.71 14.59
CA SER A 71 7.71 0.24 15.87
C SER A 71 6.48 -0.03 16.74
N PRO A 72 6.39 -1.22 17.35
CA PRO A 72 7.32 -2.36 17.30
C PRO A 72 7.18 -3.20 16.01
N ILE A 73 8.26 -3.91 15.65
CA ILE A 73 8.32 -4.73 14.42
C ILE A 73 7.37 -5.95 14.47
N ASP A 74 7.11 -6.47 15.66
CA ASP A 74 6.27 -7.66 15.91
C ASP A 74 4.84 -7.53 15.39
N VAL A 75 4.36 -6.29 15.23
CA VAL A 75 3.03 -6.00 14.69
C VAL A 75 2.93 -6.32 13.19
N ILE A 76 4.05 -6.37 12.46
CA ILE A 76 4.05 -6.56 11.00
C ILE A 76 4.62 -7.90 10.59
N THR A 77 5.53 -8.50 11.34
CA THR A 77 6.26 -9.72 10.95
C THR A 77 5.37 -10.84 10.41
N HIS A 78 4.15 -10.97 10.93
CA HIS A 78 3.18 -11.98 10.48
C HIS A 78 2.40 -11.60 9.21
N VAL A 79 2.35 -10.32 8.82
CA VAL A 79 1.55 -9.85 7.68
C VAL A 79 2.13 -10.29 6.33
N PRO A 80 3.44 -10.10 6.04
CA PRO A 80 4.05 -10.60 4.81
C PRO A 80 3.90 -12.11 4.63
N ILE A 81 4.09 -12.88 5.71
CA ILE A 81 3.94 -14.34 5.69
C ILE A 81 2.52 -14.74 5.26
N LEU A 82 1.50 -14.09 5.83
CA LEU A 82 0.11 -14.31 5.43
C LEU A 82 -0.17 -13.86 3.98
N CYS A 83 0.51 -12.83 3.51
CA CYS A 83 0.40 -12.39 2.12
C CYS A 83 1.02 -13.43 1.17
N GLU A 84 2.17 -14.00 1.49
CA GLU A 84 2.80 -15.07 0.70
C GLU A 84 1.93 -16.33 0.63
N GLU A 85 1.41 -16.81 1.78
CA GLU A 85 0.51 -17.97 1.82
C GLU A 85 -0.75 -17.77 0.97
N ALA A 86 -1.28 -16.54 0.94
CA ALA A 86 -2.46 -16.18 0.18
C ALA A 86 -2.17 -15.79 -1.28
N ASN A 87 -0.90 -15.81 -1.71
CA ASN A 87 -0.43 -15.29 -3.01
C ASN A 87 -0.91 -13.84 -3.27
N ILE A 88 -0.79 -12.99 -2.25
CA ILE A 88 -1.15 -11.58 -2.30
C ILE A 88 0.14 -10.75 -2.43
N PRO A 89 0.30 -9.99 -3.53
CA PRO A 89 1.45 -9.11 -3.69
C PRO A 89 1.46 -8.04 -2.60
N TYR A 90 2.66 -7.73 -2.09
CA TYR A 90 2.84 -6.72 -1.06
C TYR A 90 4.03 -5.80 -1.36
N VAL A 91 4.00 -4.59 -0.80
CA VAL A 91 5.08 -3.61 -0.95
C VAL A 91 5.26 -2.76 0.30
N TYR A 92 6.51 -2.41 0.61
CA TYR A 92 6.83 -1.52 1.72
C TYR A 92 6.94 -0.05 1.27
N VAL A 93 6.28 0.84 2.00
CA VAL A 93 6.36 2.30 1.83
C VAL A 93 7.17 2.87 2.99
N PRO A 94 8.09 3.83 2.77
CA PRO A 94 8.98 4.30 3.82
C PRO A 94 8.27 5.00 4.99
N SER A 95 7.10 5.61 4.78
CA SER A 95 6.40 6.38 5.81
C SER A 95 4.97 5.92 6.06
N LYS A 96 4.66 5.60 7.33
CA LYS A 96 3.30 5.35 7.85
C LYS A 96 2.41 6.58 7.83
N GLU A 97 2.97 7.78 7.89
CA GLU A 97 2.23 9.04 7.90
C GLU A 97 1.66 9.34 6.51
N ASP A 98 2.46 9.11 5.46
CA ASP A 98 2.01 9.24 4.08
C ASP A 98 0.90 8.24 3.78
N LEU A 99 1.05 7.01 4.27
CA LEU A 99 0.09 5.94 4.10
C LEU A 99 -1.22 6.23 4.85
N ALA A 100 -1.14 6.79 6.06
CA ALA A 100 -2.31 7.28 6.80
C ALA A 100 -3.03 8.43 6.09
N THR A 101 -2.26 9.38 5.55
CA THR A 101 -2.78 10.50 4.78
C THR A 101 -3.50 10.02 3.53
N ALA A 102 -2.91 9.06 2.81
CA ALA A 102 -3.53 8.45 1.63
C ALA A 102 -4.79 7.64 1.98
N GLY A 103 -4.80 6.96 3.14
CA GLY A 103 -5.96 6.23 3.65
C GLY A 103 -7.03 7.10 4.33
N THR A 104 -6.94 8.43 4.20
CA THR A 104 -7.86 9.43 4.78
C THR A 104 -8.13 9.18 6.27
N THR A 105 -7.09 8.83 7.03
CA THR A 105 -7.19 8.55 8.47
C THR A 105 -6.27 9.45 9.28
N LYS A 106 -6.78 9.96 10.41
CA LYS A 106 -5.99 10.72 11.38
C LYS A 106 -5.06 9.83 12.21
N ARG A 107 -5.32 8.52 12.29
CA ARG A 107 -4.46 7.58 13.02
C ARG A 107 -3.41 6.98 12.08
N PRO A 108 -2.13 6.89 12.52
CA PRO A 108 -1.09 6.24 11.74
C PRO A 108 -1.47 4.79 11.45
N THR A 109 -1.40 4.40 10.18
CA THR A 109 -1.83 3.08 9.71
C THR A 109 -0.60 2.23 9.41
N CYS A 110 -0.59 1.02 9.94
CA CYS A 110 0.55 0.12 9.78
C CYS A 110 0.58 -0.54 8.40
N CYS A 111 -0.57 -1.11 8.04
CA CYS A 111 -0.78 -1.85 6.82
C CYS A 111 -2.13 -1.47 6.22
N VAL A 112 -2.21 -1.53 4.90
CA VAL A 112 -3.40 -1.29 4.11
C VAL A 112 -3.53 -2.41 3.10
N LEU A 113 -4.74 -2.93 2.91
CA LEU A 113 -5.05 -3.84 1.82
C LEU A 113 -5.99 -3.13 0.85
N VAL A 114 -5.52 -2.96 -0.37
CA VAL A 114 -6.33 -2.46 -1.48
C VAL A 114 -6.99 -3.65 -2.15
N LEU A 115 -8.32 -3.68 -2.14
CA LEU A 115 -9.10 -4.73 -2.77
C LEU A 115 -9.40 -4.38 -4.22
N THR A 116 -9.30 -5.37 -5.11
CA THR A 116 -9.69 -5.22 -6.54
C THR A 116 -11.20 -5.24 -6.74
N LYS A 117 -11.95 -5.71 -5.74
CA LYS A 117 -13.41 -5.73 -5.73
C LYS A 117 -13.95 -4.93 -4.55
N PRO A 118 -14.99 -4.11 -4.74
CA PRO A 118 -15.66 -3.43 -3.63
C PRO A 118 -16.26 -4.44 -2.65
N ALA A 119 -16.12 -4.17 -1.35
CA ALA A 119 -16.64 -5.05 -0.30
C ALA A 119 -18.17 -4.99 -0.16
N LYS A 120 -18.80 -3.92 -0.65
CA LYS A 120 -20.25 -3.68 -0.72
C LYS A 120 -20.54 -2.55 -1.71
N GLY A 121 -21.40 -2.79 -2.69
CA GLY A 121 -21.85 -1.80 -3.67
C GLY A 121 -21.21 -1.96 -5.05
N GLU A 122 -21.92 -1.48 -6.06
CA GLU A 122 -21.37 -1.28 -7.42
C GLU A 122 -20.61 0.05 -7.44
N LEU A 123 -19.41 0.02 -8.00
CA LEU A 123 -18.69 1.24 -8.35
C LEU A 123 -19.10 1.63 -9.75
N GLU A 124 -19.10 2.93 -10.03
CA GLU A 124 -19.15 3.41 -11.41
C GLU A 124 -18.06 2.70 -12.23
N GLU A 125 -18.47 2.10 -13.37
CA GLU A 125 -17.56 1.27 -14.18
C GLU A 125 -16.32 2.06 -14.61
N GLU A 126 -16.44 3.36 -14.88
CA GLU A 126 -15.28 4.22 -15.18
C GLU A 126 -14.25 4.29 -14.04
N VAL A 127 -14.71 4.37 -12.80
CA VAL A 127 -13.81 4.49 -11.63
C VAL A 127 -13.16 3.15 -11.33
N LYS A 128 -13.92 2.07 -11.50
CA LYS A 128 -13.46 0.69 -11.36
C LYS A 128 -12.40 0.34 -12.40
N GLU A 129 -12.60 0.73 -13.66
CA GLU A 129 -11.59 0.55 -14.72
C GLU A 129 -10.33 1.34 -14.44
N LYS A 130 -10.44 2.63 -14.07
CA LYS A 130 -9.28 3.46 -13.71
C LYS A 130 -8.50 2.87 -12.53
N LEU A 131 -9.20 2.40 -11.49
CA LEU A 131 -8.58 1.78 -10.31
C LEU A 131 -7.91 0.46 -10.66
N LYS A 132 -8.51 -0.34 -11.54
CA LYS A 132 -7.94 -1.59 -12.03
C LYS A 132 -6.67 -1.33 -12.86
N THR A 133 -6.69 -0.36 -13.76
CA THR A 133 -5.51 0.02 -14.56
C THR A 133 -4.35 0.50 -13.69
N ASP A 134 -4.61 1.39 -12.72
CA ASP A 134 -3.59 1.82 -11.75
C ASP A 134 -3.05 0.64 -10.94
N TYR A 135 -3.94 -0.26 -10.53
CA TYR A 135 -3.62 -1.44 -9.76
C TYR A 135 -2.71 -2.39 -10.55
N ASP A 136 -3.04 -2.68 -11.80
CA ASP A 136 -2.25 -3.55 -12.67
C ASP A 136 -0.86 -2.95 -12.95
N GLN A 137 -0.77 -1.62 -13.10
CA GLN A 137 0.52 -0.92 -13.22
C GLN A 137 1.37 -1.05 -11.96
N VAL A 138 0.79 -0.77 -10.78
CA VAL A 138 1.50 -0.89 -9.50
C VAL A 138 1.89 -2.36 -9.24
N LEU A 139 1.03 -3.32 -9.60
CA LEU A 139 1.35 -4.73 -9.49
C LEU A 139 2.55 -5.13 -10.32
N THR A 140 2.61 -4.67 -11.57
CA THR A 140 3.73 -4.97 -12.47
C THR A 140 5.03 -4.43 -11.90
N GLU A 141 5.04 -3.17 -11.44
CA GLU A 141 6.23 -2.60 -10.80
C GLU A 141 6.59 -3.31 -9.49
N VAL A 142 5.61 -3.71 -8.68
CA VAL A 142 5.86 -4.47 -7.44
C VAL A 142 6.45 -5.84 -7.76
N ALA A 143 5.97 -6.51 -8.81
CA ALA A 143 6.52 -7.78 -9.27
C ALA A 143 7.96 -7.61 -9.77
N GLU A 144 8.27 -6.54 -10.51
CA GLU A 144 9.63 -6.20 -10.95
C GLU A 144 10.56 -5.93 -9.76
N VAL A 145 10.12 -5.16 -8.76
CA VAL A 145 10.92 -4.88 -7.56
C VAL A 145 11.12 -6.15 -6.72
N THR A 146 10.11 -7.00 -6.63
CA THR A 146 10.23 -8.29 -5.93
C THR A 146 11.20 -9.22 -6.66
N SER A 147 11.08 -9.31 -7.99
CA SER A 147 11.92 -10.19 -8.82
C SER A 147 13.37 -9.71 -8.97
N SER A 148 13.65 -8.43 -8.70
CA SER A 148 15.01 -7.89 -8.67
C SER A 148 15.69 -8.06 -7.31
N MET A 149 14.97 -8.52 -6.28
CA MET A 149 15.51 -8.80 -4.95
C MET A 149 15.79 -10.28 -4.66
N PHE A 150 15.23 -11.19 -5.46
CA PHE A 150 15.48 -12.63 -5.42
C PHE A 150 16.21 -13.08 -6.68
#